data_AF-A0A830FAQ9-F1
#
_entry.id   AF-A0A830FAQ9-F1
#
_cell.length_a   1.000
_cell.length_b   1.000
_cell.length_c   1.000
_cell.angle_alpha   90.00
_cell.angle_beta   90.00
_cell.angle_gamma   90.00
#
_symmetry.space_group_name_H-M   'P 1'
#
loop_
_entity.id
_entity.type
_entity.pdbx_description
1 polymer ?
#
loop_
_entity_poly.entity_id
_entity_poly.type
_entity_poly.pdbx_seq_one_letter_code
_entity_poly.pdbx_strand_id
1 'polypeptide(L)' 'MPKLDCPECERGIAMHELQTRTVAQRTGFETNYRCPYCRSDFDDVDGLL' A
#
# COMPACT_ATOMS: atom_id res chain seq x y z
N MET A 1 6.24 6.41 -14.51
CA MET A 1 6.04 6.39 -13.05
C MET A 1 5.37 5.07 -12.72
N PRO A 2 5.92 4.26 -11.81
CA PRO A 2 5.30 2.98 -11.44
C PRO A 2 3.91 3.24 -10.86
N LYS A 3 2.94 2.48 -11.33
CA LYS A 3 1.57 2.44 -10.82
C LYS A 3 1.37 1.08 -10.19
N LEU A 4 0.61 1.06 -9.11
CA LEU A 4 0.33 -0.13 -8.35
C LEU A 4 -1.15 -0.41 -8.38
N ASP A 5 -1.54 -1.61 -8.78
CA ASP A 5 -2.94 -1.99 -8.77
C ASP A 5 -3.33 -2.49 -7.38
N CYS A 6 -4.38 -1.90 -6.82
CA CYS A 6 -4.89 -2.33 -5.53
C CYS A 6 -5.45 -3.75 -5.64
N PRO A 7 -5.01 -4.73 -4.83
CA PRO A 7 -5.53 -6.10 -4.89
C PRO A 7 -7.03 -6.20 -4.53
N GLU A 8 -7.54 -5.21 -3.79
CA GLU A 8 -8.92 -5.23 -3.26
C GLU A 8 -9.94 -4.57 -4.20
N CYS A 9 -9.54 -3.55 -4.96
CA CYS A 9 -10.45 -2.83 -5.85
C CYS A 9 -9.96 -2.74 -7.29
N GLU A 10 -8.81 -3.35 -7.60
CA GLU A 10 -8.19 -3.44 -8.92
C GLU A 10 -8.00 -2.07 -9.60
N ARG A 11 -7.88 -1.02 -8.78
CA ARG A 11 -7.62 0.34 -9.26
C ARG A 11 -6.13 0.60 -9.28
N GLY A 12 -5.66 1.15 -10.39
CA GLY A 12 -4.31 1.68 -10.51
C GLY A 12 -4.13 2.93 -9.65
N ILE A 13 -3.26 2.84 -8.66
CA ILE A 13 -2.85 3.91 -7.75
C ILE A 13 -1.44 4.34 -8.14
N ALA A 14 -1.17 5.63 -8.22
CA ALA A 14 0.21 6.07 -8.40
C ALA A 14 1.00 5.91 -7.10
N MET A 15 2.27 5.49 -7.17
CA MET A 15 3.12 5.29 -5.98
C MET A 15 3.21 6.54 -5.07
N HIS A 16 3.07 7.74 -5.64
CA HIS A 16 3.08 9.00 -4.88
C HIS A 16 1.75 9.35 -4.22
N GLU A 17 0.65 8.71 -4.63
CA GLU A 17 -0.68 8.85 -4.01
C GLU A 17 -0.90 7.83 -2.90
N LEU A 18 -0.06 6.80 -2.85
CA LEU A 18 -0.08 5.76 -1.82
C LEU A 18 0.28 6.34 -0.46
N GLN A 19 -0.58 6.05 0.52
CA GLN A 19 -0.36 6.46 1.89
C GLN A 19 0.44 5.38 2.61
N THR A 20 1.71 5.64 2.86
CA THR A 20 2.55 4.77 3.69
C THR A 20 2.20 4.98 5.16
N ARG A 21 1.82 3.89 5.84
CA ARG A 21 1.56 3.90 7.28
C ARG A 21 2.54 2.95 7.96
N THR A 22 3.42 3.52 8.76
CA THR A 22 4.28 2.74 9.65
C THR A 22 3.59 2.57 11.00
N VAL A 23 3.36 1.32 11.39
CA VAL A 23 2.78 0.98 12.69
C VAL A 23 3.86 0.35 13.54
N ALA A 24 4.11 0.95 14.71
CA ALA A 24 4.99 0.36 15.72
C ALA A 24 4.25 -0.82 16.37
N GLN A 25 4.84 -2.00 16.28
CA GLN A 25 4.36 -3.22 16.90
C GLN A 25 5.30 -3.67 18.02
N ARG A 26 4.82 -4.59 18.85
CA ARG A 26 5.60 -5.13 19.99
C ARG A 26 6.95 -5.73 19.58
N THR A 27 7.07 -6.21 18.36
CA THR A 27 8.24 -6.92 17.83
C THR A 27 9.05 -6.09 16.83
N GLY A 28 8.63 -4.87 16.49
CA GLY A 28 9.30 -4.04 15.49
C GLY A 28 8.39 -3.00 14.86
N PHE A 29 8.67 -2.67 13.60
CA PHE A 29 7.87 -1.74 12.80
C PHE A 29 7.34 -2.49 11.59
N GLU A 30 6.06 -2.36 11.31
CA GLU A 30 5.46 -2.82 10.07
C GLU A 30 5.10 -1.60 9.22
N THR A 31 5.38 -1.69 7.93
CA THR A 31 5.08 -0.64 6.98
C THR A 31 4.07 -1.17 6.01
N ASN A 32 2.89 -0.57 6.03
CA ASN A 32 1.75 -0.98 5.23
C ASN A 32 1.37 0.20 4.34
N TYR A 33 0.71 -0.13 3.24
CA TYR A 33 0.30 0.81 2.22
C TYR A 33 -1.21 0.88 2.17
N ARG A 34 -1.75 2.10 2.22
CA ARG A 34 -3.20 2.31 2.16
C ARG A 34 -3.62 2.81 0.79
N CYS A 35 -4.60 2.11 0.20
CA CYS A 35 -5.28 2.56 -1.01
C CYS A 35 -6.14 3.81 -0.71
N PRO A 36 -6.01 4.90 -1.49
CA PRO A 36 -6.83 6.10 -1.29
C PRO A 36 -8.31 5.90 -1.69
N TYR A 37 -8.61 4.89 -2.50
CA TYR A 37 -9.95 4.66 -3.04
C TYR A 37 -10.81 3.77 -2.13
N CYS A 38 -10.35 2.55 -1.84
CA CYS A 38 -11.08 1.60 -1.00
C CYS A 38 -10.65 1.66 0.48
N ARG A 39 -9.55 2.36 0.80
CA ARG A 39 -8.95 2.43 2.14
C ARG A 39 -8.48 1.08 2.70
N SER A 40 -8.28 0.09 1.83
CA SER A 40 -7.64 -1.16 2.19
C SER A 40 -6.15 -0.94 2.45
N ASP A 41 -5.64 -1.61 3.49
CA ASP A 41 -4.24 -1.62 3.90
C ASP A 41 -3.60 -2.91 3.36
N PHE A 42 -2.40 -2.84 2.78
CA PHE A 42 -1.65 -4.00 2.25
C PHE A 42 -0.14 -3.81 2.38
N ASP A 43 0.61 -4.89 2.58
CA ASP A 43 2.03 -4.83 2.96
C ASP A 43 3.00 -4.98 1.78
N ASP A 44 2.51 -5.47 0.65
CA ASP A 44 3.33 -5.83 -0.49
C ASP A 44 3.04 -4.92 -1.68
N VAL A 45 4.05 -4.13 -2.05
CA VAL A 45 4.10 -3.34 -3.29
C VAL A 45 5.15 -3.85 -4.27
N ASP A 46 5.97 -4.81 -3.83
CA ASP A 46 7.17 -5.27 -4.53
C ASP A 46 6.83 -6.36 -5.56
N GLY A 47 5.76 -7.13 -5.33
CA GLY A 47 5.29 -8.18 -6.23
C GLY A 47 4.49 -7.72 -7.47
N LEU A 48 4.29 -6.40 -7.66
CA LEU A 48 3.45 -5.82 -8.72
C LEU A 48 4.24 -5.12 -9.85
N LEU A 49 5.56 -5.33 -9.91
CA LEU A 49 6.47 -4.77 -10.93
C LEU A 49 6.59 -5.65 -12.20
#